data_AF-A0A970KE45-F1
#
_entry.id   AF-A0A970KE45-F1
#
_cell.length_a   1.000
_cell.length_b   1.000
_cell.length_c   1.000
_cell.angle_alpha   90.00
_cell.angle_beta   90.00
_cell.angle_gamma   90.00
#
_symmetry.space_group_name_H-M   'P 1'
#
loop_
_entity.id
_entity.type
_entity.pdbx_description
1 polymer ?
#
loop_
_entity_poly.entity_id
_entity_poly.type
_entity_poly.pdbx_seq_one_letter_code
_entity_poly.pdbx_strand_id
1 'polypeptide(L)'
;MGKMSKVYFLTAYIEYLLNQGIRSEDYYLGDASRFLRFLLQKVSPADIEEFLRVSANSDSYRKRLEKTLRKFFAFAWEHLDITSDPFQGQ
;
A
#
# COMPACT_ATOMS: atom_id res chain seq x y z
N MET A 1 23.12 -11.29 10.50
CA MET A 1 21.92 -10.44 10.37
C MET A 1 21.02 -11.09 9.34
N GLY A 2 19.98 -11.80 9.78
CA GLY A 2 19.09 -12.54 8.88
C GLY A 2 18.43 -11.61 7.87
N LYS A 3 18.33 -12.07 6.62
CA LYS A 3 17.57 -11.43 5.53
C LYS A 3 16.26 -10.91 6.14
N MET A 4 16.06 -9.60 6.22
CA MET A 4 14.77 -9.07 6.68
C MET A 4 13.71 -9.67 5.77
N SER A 5 12.89 -10.57 6.33
CA SER A 5 11.68 -11.04 5.67
C SER A 5 10.91 -9.80 5.24
N LYS A 6 10.28 -9.82 4.07
CA LYS A 6 9.45 -8.70 3.65
C LYS A 6 8.38 -8.49 4.71
N VAL A 7 8.52 -7.43 5.49
CA VAL A 7 7.56 -7.05 6.52
C VAL A 7 6.38 -6.42 5.80
N TYR A 8 5.30 -7.17 5.61
CA TYR A 8 4.06 -6.63 5.07
C TYR A 8 3.41 -5.77 6.16
N PHE A 9 3.20 -4.50 5.85
CA PHE A 9 2.83 -3.47 6.82
C PHE A 9 1.67 -3.87 7.75
N LEU A 10 0.53 -4.31 7.19
CA LEU A 10 -0.65 -4.67 7.98
C LEU A 10 -0.44 -5.95 8.79
N THR A 11 0.26 -6.95 8.25
CA THR A 11 0.58 -8.17 8.98
C THR A 11 1.45 -7.86 10.20
N ALA A 12 2.47 -7.02 10.03
CA ALA A 12 3.34 -6.61 11.13
C ALA A 12 2.63 -5.76 12.17
N TYR A 13 1.64 -4.94 11.75
CA TYR A 13 0.82 -4.19 12.69
C TYR A 13 -0.07 -5.11 13.53
N ILE A 14 -0.69 -6.13 12.93
CA ILE A 14 -1.45 -7.16 13.65
C ILE A 14 -0.54 -7.89 14.65
N GLU A 15 0.63 -8.35 14.22
CA GLU A 15 1.61 -8.99 15.10
C GLU A 15 2.03 -8.08 16.27
N TYR A 16 2.20 -6.78 16.01
CA TYR A 16 2.48 -5.79 17.04
C TYR A 16 1.32 -5.71 18.06
N LEU A 17 0.07 -5.60 17.62
CA LEU A 17 -1.10 -5.53 18.51
C LEU A 17 -1.20 -6.79 19.38
N LEU A 18 -1.02 -7.97 18.78
CA LEU A 18 -1.01 -9.25 19.50
C LEU A 18 0.07 -9.29 20.59
N ASN A 19 1.28 -8.83 20.27
CA ASN A 19 2.39 -8.76 21.24
C ASN A 19 2.13 -7.77 22.38
N GLN A 20 1.26 -6.77 22.19
CA GLN A 20 0.81 -5.87 23.25
C GLN A 20 -0.37 -6.43 24.07
N GLY A 21 -0.82 -7.66 23.78
CA GLY A 21 -1.97 -8.28 24.43
C GLY A 21 -3.33 -7.75 23.95
N ILE A 22 -3.35 -6.96 22.87
CA ILE A 22 -4.58 -6.45 22.26
C ILE A 22 -5.16 -7.55 21.38
N ARG A 23 -6.32 -8.09 21.78
CA ARG A 23 -7.02 -9.17 21.04
C ARG A 23 -8.21 -8.69 20.21
N SER A 24 -8.74 -7.51 20.53
CA SER A 24 -9.83 -6.86 19.77
C SER A 24 -9.21 -5.89 18.76
N GLU A 25 -8.66 -6.44 17.69
CA GLU A 25 -7.94 -5.68 16.66
C GLU A 25 -8.85 -4.75 15.85
N ASP A 26 -10.17 -4.98 15.86
CA ASP A 26 -11.14 -4.28 15.01
C ASP A 26 -11.06 -2.75 15.09
N TYR A 27 -10.85 -2.19 16.29
CA TYR A 27 -10.72 -0.73 16.45
C TYR A 27 -9.38 -0.22 15.90
N TYR A 28 -8.28 -0.84 16.31
CA TYR A 28 -6.93 -0.42 15.93
C TYR A 28 -6.65 -0.62 14.44
N LEU A 29 -6.92 -1.83 13.94
CA LEU A 29 -6.81 -2.17 12.52
C LEU A 29 -7.82 -1.39 11.68
N GLY A 30 -9.04 -1.19 12.21
CA GLY A 30 -10.07 -0.40 11.56
C GLY A 30 -9.64 1.04 11.34
N ASP A 31 -9.13 1.72 12.38
CA ASP A 31 -8.68 3.12 12.28
C ASP A 31 -7.43 3.26 11.41
N ALA A 32 -6.46 2.36 11.54
CA ALA A 32 -5.31 2.32 10.64
C ALA A 32 -5.76 2.14 9.17
N SER A 33 -6.71 1.23 8.92
CA SER A 33 -7.26 1.00 7.57
C SER A 33 -7.99 2.22 7.02
N ARG A 34 -8.78 2.93 7.85
CA ARG A 34 -9.43 4.19 7.46
C ARG A 34 -8.41 5.25 7.07
N PHE A 35 -7.34 5.40 7.86
CA PHE A 35 -6.28 6.36 7.56
C PHE A 35 -5.53 6.01 6.27
N LEU A 36 -5.20 4.73 6.05
CA LEU A 36 -4.58 4.28 4.81
C LEU A 36 -5.46 4.52 3.58
N ARG A 37 -6.77 4.30 3.69
CA ARG A 37 -7.74 4.61 2.62
C ARG A 37 -7.78 6.11 2.33
N PHE A 38 -7.79 6.94 3.36
CA PHE A 38 -7.73 8.40 3.23
C PHE A 38 -6.46 8.86 2.50
N LEU A 39 -5.29 8.28 2.83
CA LEU A 39 -4.06 8.58 2.11
C LEU A 39 -4.11 8.10 0.66
N LEU A 40 -4.64 6.89 0.44
CA LEU A 40 -4.72 6.28 -0.88
C LEU A 40 -5.63 7.08 -1.83
N GLN A 41 -6.71 7.69 -1.31
CA GLN A 41 -7.56 8.62 -2.07
C GLN A 41 -6.84 9.91 -2.52
N LYS A 42 -5.67 10.22 -1.96
CA LYS A 42 -4.92 11.44 -2.29
C LYS A 42 -3.73 11.21 -3.20
N VAL A 43 -3.44 9.94 -3.53
CA VAL A 43 -2.30 9.60 -4.38
C VAL A 43 -2.49 10.23 -5.75
N SER A 44 -1.51 11.03 -6.16
CA SER A 44 -1.45 11.68 -7.46
C SER A 44 -0.53 10.92 -8.43
N PRO A 45 -0.59 11.22 -9.75
CA PRO A 45 0.37 10.69 -10.71
C PRO A 45 1.83 11.01 -10.35
N ALA A 46 2.10 12.18 -9.74
CA ALA A 46 3.44 12.58 -9.31
C ALA A 46 3.96 11.71 -8.16
N ASP A 47 3.09 11.32 -7.22
CA ASP A 47 3.47 10.43 -6.11
C ASP A 47 3.84 9.04 -6.63
N ILE A 48 3.13 8.55 -7.64
CA ILE A 48 3.44 7.26 -8.28
C ILE A 48 4.77 7.34 -9.04
N GLU A 49 5.00 8.40 -9.80
CA GLU A 49 6.26 8.57 -10.53
C GLU A 49 7.45 8.65 -9.56
N GLU A 50 7.31 9.44 -8.49
CA GLU A 50 8.34 9.53 -7.46
C GLU A 50 8.58 8.18 -6.78
N PHE A 51 7.51 7.46 -6.42
CA PHE A 51 7.62 6.12 -5.84
C PHE A 51 8.33 5.13 -6.77
N LEU A 52 7.99 5.12 -8.06
CA LEU A 52 8.66 4.29 -9.06
C LEU A 52 10.14 4.66 -9.19
N ARG A 53 10.46 5.96 -9.21
CA ARG A 53 11.83 6.48 -9.31
C ARG A 53 12.71 6.08 -8.13
N VAL A 54 12.20 6.19 -6.90
CA VAL A 54 12.99 5.85 -5.70
C VAL A 54 13.07 4.35 -5.42
N SER A 55 12.08 3.57 -5.88
CA SER A 55 11.98 2.14 -5.56
C SER A 55 12.62 1.23 -6.61
N ALA A 56 12.58 1.62 -7.89
CA ALA A 56 13.07 0.78 -8.97
C ALA A 56 14.55 1.04 -9.24
N ASN A 57 15.36 0.00 -9.09
CA ASN A 57 16.80 0.01 -9.41
C ASN A 57 17.11 -0.47 -10.85
N SER A 58 16.08 -0.75 -11.65
CA SER A 58 16.20 -1.08 -13.08
C SER A 58 14.89 -0.86 -13.81
N ASP A 59 14.94 -0.68 -15.13
CA ASP A 59 13.74 -0.50 -15.96
C ASP A 59 12.82 -1.72 -15.93
N SER A 60 13.38 -2.93 -15.88
CA SER A 60 12.59 -4.16 -15.80
C SER A 60 11.83 -4.24 -14.47
N TYR A 61 12.46 -3.81 -13.37
CA TYR A 61 11.79 -3.75 -12.09
C TYR A 61 10.75 -2.63 -12.07
N ARG A 62 11.05 -1.45 -12.63
CA ARG A 62 10.11 -0.33 -12.76
C ARG A 62 8.82 -0.76 -13.46
N LYS A 63 8.93 -1.39 -14.64
CA LYS A 63 7.77 -1.91 -15.40
C LYS A 63 6.97 -2.95 -14.61
N ARG A 64 7.65 -3.85 -13.89
CA ARG A 64 6.98 -4.82 -13.02
C ARG A 64 6.23 -4.13 -11.88
N LEU A 65 6.86 -3.15 -11.23
CA LEU A 65 6.30 -2.42 -10.09
C LEU A 65 5.08 -1.61 -10.52
N GLU A 66 5.17 -0.92 -11.65
CA GLU A 66 4.05 -0.21 -12.26
C GLU A 66 2.87 -1.14 -12.56
N LYS A 67 3.12 -2.30 -13.20
CA LYS A 67 2.08 -3.32 -13.45
C LYS A 67 1.40 -3.79 -12.16
N THR A 68 2.16 -3.98 -11.08
CA THR A 68 1.58 -4.40 -9.79
C THR A 68 0.77 -3.30 -9.13
N LEU A 69 1.19 -2.04 -9.25
CA LEU A 69 0.43 -0.89 -8.74
C LEU A 69 -0.88 -0.71 -9.49
N ARG A 70 -0.89 -0.82 -10.83
CA ARG A 70 -2.13 -0.76 -11.61
C ARG A 70 -3.15 -1.80 -11.15
N LYS A 71 -2.71 -3.03 -10.88
CA LYS A 71 -3.59 -4.08 -10.32
C LYS A 71 -4.08 -3.75 -8.90
N PHE A 72 -3.23 -3.14 -8.07
CA PHE A 72 -3.61 -2.70 -6.73
C PHE A 72 -4.65 -1.56 -6.76
N PHE A 73 -4.49 -0.57 -7.64
CA PHE A 73 -5.47 0.52 -7.78
C PHE A 73 -6.79 0.04 -8.40
N ALA A 74 -6.77 -0.93 -9.30
CA ALA A 74 -7.99 -1.60 -9.75
C ALA A 74 -8.73 -2.26 -8.57
N PHE A 75 -8.03 -3.03 -7.74
CA PHE A 75 -8.61 -3.59 -6.51
C PHE A 75 -9.14 -2.51 -5.56
N ALA A 76 -8.40 -1.41 -5.39
CA ALA A 76 -8.79 -0.30 -4.54
C ALA A 76 -10.09 0.37 -5.02
N TRP A 77 -10.24 0.51 -6.33
CA TRP A 77 -11.47 1.01 -6.92
C TRP A 77 -12.63 0.01 -6.77
N GLU A 78 -12.42 -1.26 -7.12
CA GLU A 78 -13.46 -2.31 -7.10
C GLU A 78 -13.98 -2.65 -5.70
N HIS A 79 -13.12 -2.58 -4.68
CA HIS A 79 -13.43 -3.13 -3.35
C HIS A 79 -13.32 -2.12 -2.20
N LEU A 80 -12.66 -0.98 -2.41
CA LEU A 80 -12.38 -0.04 -1.33
C LEU A 80 -13.05 1.33 -1.51
N ASP A 81 -13.83 1.53 -2.57
CA ASP A 81 -14.44 2.81 -2.96
C ASP A 81 -13.41 3.94 -3.08
N ILE A 82 -12.22 3.61 -3.59
CA ILE A 82 -11.15 4.58 -3.81
C ILE A 82 -11.20 5.00 -5.27
N THR A 83 -11.53 6.28 -5.49
CA THR A 83 -11.74 6.84 -6.82
C THR A 83 -10.54 7.60 -7.36
N SER A 84 -9.44 7.69 -6.59
CA SER A 84 -8.18 8.21 -7.11
C SER A 84 -7.63 7.24 -8.13
N ASP A 85 -7.47 7.71 -9.36
CA ASP A 85 -6.79 6.96 -10.40
C ASP A 85 -5.52 7.72 -10.81
N PRO A 86 -4.40 7.43 -10.13
CA PRO A 86 -3.13 8.10 -10.42
C PRO A 86 -2.50 7.61 -11.74
N PHE A 87 -3.18 6.73 -12.47
CA PHE A 87 -2.75 6.22 -13.77
C PHE A 87 -3.60 6.73 -14.94
N GLN A 88 -4.65 7.56 -14.75
CA GLN A 88 -5.35 8.17 -15.89
C GLN A 88 -4.53 9.29 -16.51
N GLY A 89 -4.30 9.18 -17.82
CA GLY A 89 -3.50 10.10 -18.62
C GLY A 89 -2.45 9.43 -19.52
N GLN A 90 -2.48 8.11 -19.70
CA GLN A 90 -1.67 7.39 -20.69
C GLN A 90 -2.51 6.53 -21.61
#